data_AF-G9YNS0-F1
#
_entry.id   AF-G9YNS0-F1
#
_cell.length_a   1.000
_cell.length_b   1.000
_cell.length_c   1.000
_cell.angle_alpha   90.00
_cell.angle_beta   90.00
_cell.angle_gamma   90.00
#
_symmetry.space_group_name_H-M   'P 1'
#
loop_
_entity.id
_entity.type
_entity.pdbx_description
1 polymer ?
#
loop_
_entity_poly.entity_id
_entity_poly.type
_entity_poly.pdbx_seq_one_letter_code
_entity_poly.pdbx_strand_id
1 'polypeptide(L)'
;FNDDLSMWGTCDLEDFDQAYNDMLNAQGDEDYVAKVKELQRIASEEVIGIALCWDTAYYPYRTDKYEGWTNFPGWGVINCETWYNLHPIG
;
A
#
# COMPACT_ATOMS: atom_id res chain seq x y z
N PHE A 1 -23.75 -3.81 -3.26
CA PHE A 1 -22.80 -4.72 -2.62
C PHE A 1 -22.46 -4.08 -1.28
N ASN A 2 -23.03 -4.59 -0.18
CA ASN A 2 -22.54 -4.29 1.16
C ASN A 2 -21.29 -5.14 1.31
N ASP A 3 -20.18 -4.57 0.87
CA ASP A 3 -18.88 -5.12 1.16
C ASP A 3 -18.44 -4.39 2.41
N ASP A 4 -18.53 -5.07 3.56
CA ASP A 4 -17.95 -4.66 4.86
C ASP A 4 -16.40 -4.72 4.76
N LEU A 5 -15.85 -4.13 3.69
CA LEU A 5 -14.47 -4.24 3.27
C LEU A 5 -13.60 -3.26 4.06
N SER A 6 -13.42 -3.55 5.34
CA SER A 6 -12.07 -3.56 5.87
C SER A 6 -11.29 -4.57 5.01
N MET A 7 -10.68 -4.12 3.92
CA MET A 7 -9.92 -5.02 3.05
C MET A 7 -8.81 -5.73 3.83
N TRP A 8 -8.32 -5.15 4.92
CA TRP A 8 -7.32 -5.73 5.81
C TRP A 8 -7.39 -5.12 7.22
N GLY A 9 -8.13 -5.74 8.14
CA GLY A 9 -8.16 -5.31 9.55
C GLY A 9 -9.43 -5.73 10.31
N THR A 10 -9.44 -5.51 11.63
CA THR A 10 -10.59 -5.74 12.52
C THR A 10 -11.21 -4.45 13.04
N CYS A 11 -10.87 -3.30 12.43
CA CYS A 11 -11.46 -2.01 12.77
C CYS A 11 -12.84 -1.93 12.12
N ASP A 12 -13.87 -1.60 12.89
CA ASP A 12 -15.28 -1.49 12.48
C ASP A 12 -15.84 -0.08 12.76
N LEU A 13 -14.97 0.91 12.88
CA LEU A 13 -15.35 2.30 13.14
C LEU A 13 -15.97 2.92 11.87
N GLU A 14 -17.28 3.13 11.90
CA GLU A 14 -18.05 3.69 10.79
C GLU A 14 -17.49 5.04 10.28
N ASP A 15 -17.08 5.93 11.19
CA ASP A 15 -16.49 7.23 10.84
C ASP A 15 -15.16 7.08 10.09
N PHE A 16 -14.37 6.06 10.45
CA PHE A 16 -13.11 5.77 9.77
C PHE A 16 -13.37 5.20 8.37
N ASP A 17 -14.31 4.26 8.24
CA ASP A 17 -14.70 3.68 6.95
C ASP A 17 -15.28 4.73 6.01
N GLN A 18 -16.12 5.62 6.51
CA GLN A 18 -16.65 6.73 5.71
C GLN A 18 -15.54 7.69 5.28
N ALA A 19 -14.65 8.08 6.19
CA ALA A 19 -13.52 8.96 5.84
C ALA A 19 -12.56 8.31 4.82
N TYR A 20 -12.37 6.99 4.90
CA TYR A 20 -11.58 6.24 3.93
C TYR A 20 -12.25 6.23 2.55
N ASN A 21 -13.56 5.97 2.50
CA ASN A 21 -14.35 6.01 1.27
C ASN A 21 -14.38 7.42 0.65
N ASP A 22 -14.51 8.47 1.47
CA ASP A 22 -14.43 9.85 1.02
C ASP A 22 -13.08 10.17 0.35
N MET A 23 -11.98 9.69 0.95
CA MET A 23 -10.63 9.85 0.40
C MET A 23 -10.47 9.12 -0.94
N LEU A 24 -10.98 7.89 -1.06
CA LEU A 24 -10.96 7.13 -2.32
C LEU A 24 -11.73 7.80 -3.46
N ASN A 25 -12.79 8.55 -3.12
CA ASN A 25 -13.65 9.23 -4.09
C ASN A 25 -13.32 10.72 -4.28
N ALA A 26 -12.29 11.23 -3.60
CA ALA A 26 -11.91 12.64 -3.66
C ALA A 26 -11.54 13.09 -5.09
N GLN A 27 -11.93 14.31 -5.46
CA GLN A 27 -11.77 14.83 -6.81
C GLN A 27 -10.73 15.96 -6.84
N GLY A 28 -9.54 15.64 -7.33
CA GLY A 28 -8.43 16.59 -7.43
C GLY A 28 -7.65 16.76 -6.13
N ASP A 29 -6.51 17.43 -6.23
CA ASP A 29 -5.48 17.43 -5.18
C ASP A 29 -5.95 18.12 -3.89
N GLU A 30 -6.66 19.25 -3.98
CA GLU A 30 -7.10 20.01 -2.80
C GLU A 30 -8.13 19.23 -1.98
N ASP A 31 -9.11 18.61 -2.65
CA ASP A 31 -10.13 17.78 -2.01
C ASP A 31 -9.48 16.53 -1.39
N TYR A 32 -8.59 15.86 -2.13
CA TYR A 32 -7.84 14.70 -1.63
C TYR A 32 -7.05 15.04 -0.36
N VAL A 33 -6.32 16.16 -0.35
CA VAL A 33 -5.56 16.62 0.82
C VAL A 33 -6.48 16.88 2.01
N ALA A 34 -7.65 17.47 1.80
CA ALA A 34 -8.62 17.72 2.87
C ALA A 34 -9.16 16.40 3.45
N LYS A 35 -9.54 15.44 2.59
CA LYS A 35 -10.07 14.13 3.03
C LYS A 35 -9.02 13.28 3.74
N VAL A 36 -7.78 13.26 3.25
CA VAL A 36 -6.67 12.55 3.92
C VAL A 36 -6.40 13.12 5.31
N LYS A 37 -6.44 14.44 5.49
CA LYS A 37 -6.23 15.06 6.82
C LYS A 37 -7.31 14.63 7.82
N GLU A 38 -8.55 14.57 7.38
CA GLU A 38 -9.65 14.12 8.23
C GLU A 38 -9.51 12.64 8.61
N LEU A 39 -9.19 11.79 7.63
CA LEU A 39 -8.90 10.37 7.87
C LEU A 39 -7.76 10.18 8.88
N GLN A 40 -6.67 10.95 8.75
CA GLN A 40 -5.53 10.91 9.67
C GLN A 40 -5.90 11.41 11.08
N ARG A 41 -6.77 12.43 11.18
CA ARG A 41 -7.28 12.94 12.46
C ARG A 41 -8.04 11.84 13.20
N ILE A 42 -9.01 11.21 12.55
CA ILE A 42 -9.80 10.09 13.12
C ILE A 42 -8.88 8.94 13.52
N ALA A 43 -7.96 8.55 12.64
CA ALA A 43 -6.98 7.50 12.93
C ALA A 43 -6.13 7.80 14.18
N SER A 44 -5.79 9.07 14.42
CA SER A 44 -4.99 9.49 15.57
C SER A 44 -5.77 9.58 16.88
N GLU A 45 -7.06 9.94 16.81
CA GLU A 45 -7.94 10.04 17.98
C GLU A 45 -8.38 8.66 18.46
N GLU A 46 -8.75 7.78 17.51
CA GLU A 46 -9.26 6.44 17.80
C GLU A 46 -8.16 5.38 17.89
N VAL A 47 -6.91 5.72 17.53
CA VAL A 47 -5.73 4.84 17.60
C VAL A 47 -5.97 3.50 16.89
N ILE A 48 -6.48 3.57 15.65
CA ILE A 48 -6.85 2.40 14.83
C ILE A 48 -5.66 1.47 14.51
N GLY A 49 -4.44 1.98 14.64
CA GLY A 49 -3.21 1.28 14.33
C GLY A 49 -2.01 2.13 14.72
N ILE A 50 -0.90 1.47 15.06
CA ILE A 50 0.34 2.14 15.46
C ILE A 50 1.41 1.80 14.41
N ALA A 51 1.86 2.81 13.68
CA ALA A 51 2.99 2.65 12.77
C ALA A 51 4.27 2.37 13.58
N LEU A 52 4.78 1.15 13.48
CA LEU A 52 5.96 0.70 14.24
C LEU A 52 7.28 1.11 13.54
N CYS A 53 7.34 0.97 12.22
CA CYS A 53 8.51 1.32 11.43
C CYS A 53 8.16 1.52 9.94
N TRP A 54 9.04 2.24 9.25
CA TRP A 54 9.14 2.22 7.79
C TRP A 54 10.27 1.26 7.43
N ASP A 55 9.94 0.04 7.03
CA ASP A 55 10.93 -0.99 6.73
C ASP A 55 11.09 -1.19 5.22
N THR A 56 12.26 -1.68 4.82
CA THR A 56 12.51 -2.15 3.45
C THR A 56 12.22 -3.63 3.39
N ALA A 57 11.16 -4.02 2.67
CA ALA A 57 10.87 -5.42 2.45
C ALA A 57 11.91 -6.04 1.51
N TYR A 58 12.73 -6.95 2.04
CA TYR A 58 13.61 -7.79 1.23
C TYR A 58 12.84 -9.00 0.72
N TYR A 59 12.56 -9.02 -0.58
CA TYR A 59 12.04 -10.21 -1.24
C TYR A 59 13.22 -11.07 -1.68
N PRO A 60 13.34 -12.34 -1.25
CA PRO A 60 14.47 -13.18 -1.64
C PRO A 60 14.37 -13.57 -3.12
N TYR A 61 15.47 -13.43 -3.86
CA TYR A 61 15.60 -13.88 -5.26
C TYR A 61 17.00 -14.45 -5.55
N ARG A 62 17.08 -15.29 -6.59
CA ARG A 62 18.29 -16.05 -6.93
C ARG A 62 19.23 -15.24 -7.81
N THR A 63 20.16 -14.53 -7.19
CA THR A 63 21.24 -13.80 -7.87
C THR A 63 22.44 -14.67 -8.24
N ASP A 64 22.47 -15.92 -7.78
CA ASP A 64 23.51 -16.90 -8.09
C ASP A 64 23.24 -17.67 -9.39
N LYS A 65 22.01 -17.55 -9.92
CA LYS A 65 21.58 -18.24 -11.16
C LYS A 65 21.04 -17.29 -12.22
N TYR A 66 20.51 -16.13 -11.81
CA TYR A 66 19.83 -15.20 -12.69
C TYR A 66 20.29 -13.77 -12.43
N GLU A 67 20.45 -13.01 -13.50
CA GLU A 67 20.75 -11.58 -13.49
C GLU A 67 19.66 -10.78 -14.24
N GLY A 68 19.75 -9.44 -14.20
CA GLY A 68 18.73 -8.55 -14.78
C GLY A 68 17.54 -8.25 -13.86
N TRP A 69 17.71 -8.42 -12.54
CA TRP A 69 16.72 -7.99 -11.53
C TRP A 69 16.63 -6.45 -11.46
N THR A 70 15.42 -5.92 -11.42
CA THR A 70 15.16 -4.48 -11.29
C THR A 70 14.52 -4.17 -9.94
N ASN A 71 15.09 -3.22 -9.20
CA ASN A 71 14.46 -2.69 -7.99
C ASN A 71 13.27 -1.81 -8.40
N PHE A 72 12.06 -2.28 -8.12
CA PHE A 72 10.82 -1.66 -8.58
C PHE A 72 10.00 -1.18 -7.38
N PRO A 73 9.42 0.04 -7.42
CA PRO A 73 8.57 0.53 -6.34
C PRO A 73 7.25 -0.25 -6.33
N GLY A 74 7.21 -1.34 -5.56
CA GLY A 74 6.08 -2.24 -5.51
C GLY A 74 6.22 -3.33 -4.46
N TRP A 75 5.21 -4.20 -4.40
CA TRP A 75 5.16 -5.33 -3.48
C TRP A 75 5.70 -6.57 -4.18
N GLY A 76 6.94 -6.93 -3.88
CA GLY A 76 7.59 -8.11 -4.43
C GLY A 76 8.76 -7.78 -5.35
N VAL A 77 9.55 -8.83 -5.65
CA VAL A 77 10.65 -8.75 -6.63
C VAL A 77 10.15 -8.82 -8.08
N ILE A 78 9.00 -9.45 -8.32
CA ILE A 78 8.44 -9.65 -9.67
C ILE A 78 7.63 -8.42 -10.08
N ASN A 79 7.97 -7.87 -11.24
CA ASN A 79 7.28 -6.74 -11.85
C ASN A 79 7.28 -6.90 -13.38
N CYS A 80 6.70 -5.94 -14.09
CA CYS A 80 6.60 -6.01 -15.55
C CYS A 80 7.96 -6.08 -16.26
N GLU A 81 8.99 -5.42 -15.71
CA GLU A 81 10.35 -5.42 -16.26
C GLU A 81 11.04 -6.78 -16.10
N THR A 82 10.65 -7.57 -15.09
CA THR A 82 11.22 -8.91 -14.86
C THR A 82 11.06 -9.81 -16.08
N TRP A 83 9.95 -9.71 -16.81
CA TRP A 83 9.68 -10.55 -17.99
C TRP A 83 10.62 -10.32 -19.16
N TYR A 84 11.20 -9.13 -19.26
CA TYR A 84 12.04 -8.74 -20.39
C TYR A 84 13.52 -8.70 -20.04
N ASN A 85 13.84 -8.47 -18.76
CA ASN A 85 15.22 -8.25 -18.32
C ASN A 85 15.82 -9.46 -17.59
N LEU A 86 15.02 -10.32 -16.96
CA LEU A 86 15.55 -11.45 -16.18
C LEU A 86 16.05 -12.58 -17.09
N HIS A 87 17.29 -13.02 -16.89
CA HIS A 87 17.87 -14.13 -17.66
C HIS A 87 18.91 -14.92 -16.85
N PRO A 88 19.22 -16.18 -17.23
CA PRO A 88 20.28 -16.96 -16.60
C PRO A 88 21.64 -16.30 -16.78
N ILE A 89 22.52 -16.48 -15.79
CA ILE A 89 23.92 -16.05 -15.88
C ILE A 89 24.65 -16.90 -16.95
N GLY A 90 25.41 -16.23 -17.81
CA GLY A 90 26.26 -16.85 -18.85
C GLY A 90 27.56 -17.44 -18.33
#